data_AF-A0AA35KMX6-F1
#
_entry.id   AF-A0AA35KMX6-F1
#
_cell.length_a   1.000
_cell.length_b   1.000
_cell.length_c   1.000
_cell.angle_alpha   90.00
_cell.angle_beta   90.00
_cell.angle_gamma   90.00
#
_symmetry.space_group_name_H-M   'P 1'
#
loop_
_entity.id
_entity.type
_entity.pdbx_description
1 polymer ?
#
loop_
_entity_poly.entity_id
_entity_poly.type
_entity_poly.pdbx_seq_one_letter_code
_entity_poly.pdbx_strand_id
1 'polypeptide(L)'
;MGKSFYFVRTKADLDLLAARRQQPSDYSEKKVLLHIQEDCKECLVREGVRDPQVFIVSNWEADCFDFPLLQETLKNDLLRLKRQAFLRRFPSICLPILEKKKTTVKEKIWTRRLCLLVALGSPVPFLLPIFLLSRFRSWCFLDFGLDDPSLAALAQRVGKTSTALKAAMQSLGMFSAILWVLPDLVGLSAMAYEYHHWEHFPIFGCLLSVGISLPRTYFMLQKCISGAADDTKRVLSKALEAEGKKSI
;
A
#
# COMPACT_ATOMS: atom_id res chain seq x y z
N MET A 1 13.67 25.70 12.86
CA MET A 1 12.52 25.52 11.94
C MET A 1 12.83 24.34 11.03
N GLY A 2 12.13 23.21 11.14
CA GLY A 2 12.47 21.97 10.41
C GLY A 2 12.14 21.98 8.91
N LYS A 3 12.52 23.05 8.20
CA LYS A 3 12.33 23.22 6.76
C LYS A 3 13.71 23.21 6.08
N SER A 4 13.80 22.66 4.87
CA SER A 4 14.98 22.78 4.03
C SER A 4 15.03 24.17 3.39
N PHE A 5 16.24 24.73 3.29
CA PHE A 5 16.50 26.01 2.65
C PHE A 5 17.67 25.84 1.68
N TYR A 6 17.62 26.57 0.57
CA TYR A 6 18.71 26.64 -0.39
C TYR A 6 19.20 28.08 -0.43
N PHE A 7 20.52 28.26 -0.47
CA PHE A 7 21.13 29.57 -0.60
C PHE A 7 21.60 29.74 -2.03
N VAL A 8 21.10 30.78 -2.70
CA VAL A 8 21.42 31.07 -4.09
C VAL A 8 22.18 32.40 -4.12
N ARG A 9 23.47 32.34 -4.42
CA ARG A 9 24.31 33.51 -4.64
C ARG A 9 24.19 33.90 -6.11
N THR A 10 23.49 35.00 -6.37
CA THR A 10 23.35 35.57 -7.71
C THR A 10 24.52 36.47 -8.06
N LYS A 11 24.65 36.81 -9.35
CA LYS A 11 25.61 37.78 -9.90
C LYS A 11 27.08 37.30 -9.89
N ALA A 12 27.28 35.99 -10.06
CA ALA A 12 28.62 35.40 -10.16
C ALA A 12 29.47 36.02 -11.29
N ASP A 13 28.83 36.41 -12.39
CA ASP A 13 29.42 37.11 -13.53
C ASP A 13 30.10 38.42 -13.13
N LEU A 14 29.46 39.23 -12.28
CA LEU A 14 30.03 40.48 -11.78
C LEU A 14 31.20 40.23 -10.84
N ASP A 15 31.08 39.22 -9.98
CA ASP A 15 32.13 38.85 -9.02
C ASP A 15 33.40 38.36 -9.76
N LEU A 16 33.22 37.59 -10.84
CA LEU A 16 34.32 37.16 -11.73
C LEU A 16 34.98 38.33 -12.48
N LEU A 17 34.18 39.25 -13.01
CA LEU A 17 34.69 40.45 -13.68
C LEU A 17 35.49 41.34 -12.72
N ALA A 18 35.03 41.48 -11.47
CA ALA A 18 35.74 42.23 -10.44
C ALA A 18 37.08 41.57 -10.10
N ALA A 19 37.09 40.25 -9.87
CA ALA A 19 38.31 39.50 -9.58
C ALA A 19 39.33 39.60 -10.72
N ARG A 20 38.88 39.51 -11.97
CA ARG A 20 39.74 39.65 -13.16
C ARG A 20 40.38 41.03 -13.28
N ARG A 21 39.67 42.09 -12.86
CA ARG A 21 40.20 43.47 -12.87
C ARG A 21 41.18 43.72 -11.73
N GLN A 22 40.96 43.13 -10.56
CA GLN A 22 41.81 43.33 -9.38
C GLN A 22 43.10 42.51 -9.42
N GLN A 23 43.05 41.28 -9.91
CA GLN A 23 44.20 40.37 -9.97
C GLN A 23 44.30 39.70 -11.34
N PRO A 24 44.71 40.45 -12.38
CA PRO A 24 44.77 39.91 -13.74
C PRO A 24 45.84 38.82 -13.93
N SER A 25 46.88 38.77 -13.08
CA SER A 25 48.03 37.86 -13.22
C SER A 25 47.84 36.46 -12.60
N ASP A 26 46.98 36.29 -11.60
CA ASP A 26 46.66 34.98 -10.96
C ASP A 26 45.16 34.62 -11.11
N TYR A 27 44.49 35.20 -12.11
CA TYR A 27 43.07 34.98 -12.31
C TYR A 27 42.77 33.53 -12.70
N SER A 28 41.94 32.87 -11.89
CA SER A 28 41.34 31.58 -12.21
C SER A 28 39.87 31.59 -11.79
N GLU A 29 38.98 31.45 -12.77
CA GLU A 29 37.54 31.43 -12.57
C GLU A 29 37.10 30.41 -11.51
N LYS A 30 37.64 29.19 -11.58
CA LYS A 30 37.35 28.11 -10.63
C LYS A 30 37.78 28.47 -9.20
N LYS A 31 38.96 29.08 -9.03
CA LYS A 31 39.45 29.50 -7.70
C LYS A 31 38.52 30.55 -7.09
N VAL A 32 38.09 31.54 -7.88
CA VAL A 32 37.20 32.61 -7.42
C VAL A 32 35.83 32.06 -7.03
N LEU A 33 35.24 31.18 -7.85
CA LEU A 33 33.96 30.55 -7.53
C LEU A 33 34.03 29.68 -6.27
N LEU A 34 35.10 28.90 -6.12
CA LEU A 34 35.33 28.10 -4.91
C LEU A 34 35.46 28.98 -3.67
N HIS A 35 36.24 30.05 -3.75
CA HIS A 35 36.41 30.98 -2.64
C HIS A 35 35.08 31.63 -2.23
N ILE A 36 34.28 32.11 -3.18
CA ILE A 36 32.94 32.66 -2.92
C ILE A 36 32.03 31.59 -2.27
N GLN A 37 32.10 30.34 -2.74
CA GLN A 37 31.29 29.25 -2.20
C GLN A 37 31.68 28.94 -0.75
N GLU A 38 32.97 28.86 -0.46
CA GLU A 38 33.52 28.60 0.87
C GLU A 38 33.18 29.73 1.84
N ASP A 39 33.39 30.99 1.44
CA ASP A 39 33.03 32.16 2.23
C ASP A 39 31.54 32.17 2.59
N CYS A 40 30.67 31.86 1.63
CA CYS A 40 29.23 31.75 1.88
C CYS A 40 28.92 30.62 2.87
N LYS A 41 29.53 29.44 2.70
CA LYS A 41 29.33 28.29 3.61
C LYS A 41 29.79 28.62 5.02
N GLU A 42 30.97 29.22 5.18
CA GLU A 42 31.49 29.62 6.49
C GLU A 42 30.59 30.63 7.19
N CYS A 43 30.12 31.66 6.48
CA CYS A 43 29.20 32.65 7.05
C CYS A 43 27.90 31.98 7.52
N LEU A 44 27.33 31.07 6.72
CA LEU A 44 26.11 30.36 7.09
C LEU A 44 26.29 29.42 8.28
N VAL A 45 27.44 28.74 8.37
CA VAL A 45 27.78 27.89 9.51
C VAL A 45 27.96 28.73 10.78
N ARG A 46 28.59 29.91 10.69
CA ARG A 46 28.72 30.86 11.82
C ARG A 46 27.35 31.33 12.34
N GLU A 47 26.40 31.54 11.45
CA GLU A 47 25.00 31.89 11.79
C GLU A 47 24.17 30.68 12.28
N GLY A 48 24.78 29.49 12.42
CA GLY A 48 24.14 28.31 12.99
C GLY A 48 23.33 27.46 12.00
N VAL A 49 23.49 27.68 10.69
CA VAL A 49 22.90 26.82 9.65
C VAL A 49 23.71 25.52 9.56
N ARG A 50 23.04 24.38 9.78
CA ARG A 50 23.64 23.04 9.62
C ARG A 50 23.52 22.63 8.15
N ASP A 51 24.67 22.33 7.54
CA ASP A 51 24.81 21.85 6.15
C ASP A 51 24.18 22.79 5.09
N PRO A 52 24.76 23.99 4.88
CA PRO A 52 24.25 24.94 3.91
C PRO A 52 24.49 24.49 2.45
N GLN A 53 23.41 24.26 1.71
CA GLN A 53 23.48 24.11 0.25
C GLN A 53 23.57 25.48 -0.42
N VAL A 54 24.73 25.79 -0.97
CA VAL A 54 25.03 27.06 -1.64
C VAL A 54 25.20 26.81 -3.13
N PHE A 55 24.41 27.50 -3.95
CA PHE A 55 24.49 27.47 -5.41
C PHE A 55 24.89 28.85 -5.92
N ILE A 56 25.90 28.88 -6.79
CA ILE A 56 26.35 30.13 -7.42
C ILE A 56 25.75 30.19 -8.83
N VAL A 57 25.04 31.28 -9.12
CA VAL A 57 24.31 31.44 -10.39
C VAL A 57 24.52 32.82 -11.00
N SER A 58 24.48 32.86 -12.33
CA SER A 58 24.40 34.09 -13.12
C SER A 58 23.00 34.18 -13.74
N ASN A 59 22.42 35.39 -13.75
CA ASN A 59 21.14 35.61 -14.42
C ASN A 59 21.30 35.82 -15.94
N TRP A 60 22.52 36.14 -16.38
CA TRP A 60 22.84 36.39 -17.79
C TRP A 60 23.15 35.10 -18.55
N GLU A 61 23.71 34.12 -17.85
CA GLU A 61 24.10 32.81 -18.41
C GLU A 61 23.45 31.70 -17.59
N ALA A 62 22.22 31.33 -17.98
CA ALA A 62 21.42 30.32 -17.29
C ALA A 62 21.98 28.89 -17.45
N ASP A 63 22.78 28.62 -18.48
CA ASP A 63 23.38 27.30 -18.73
C ASP A 63 24.73 27.10 -18.04
N CYS A 64 25.23 28.13 -17.34
CA CYS A 64 26.54 28.14 -16.71
C CYS A 64 26.45 28.03 -15.17
N PHE A 65 27.60 27.76 -14.55
CA PHE A 65 27.76 27.63 -13.10
C PHE A 65 26.88 26.51 -12.50
N ASP A 66 26.30 26.75 -11.32
CA ASP A 66 25.49 25.76 -10.60
C ASP A 66 24.01 25.84 -10.95
N PHE A 67 23.60 26.61 -11.97
CA PHE A 67 22.18 26.78 -12.30
C PHE A 67 21.51 25.49 -12.76
N PRO A 68 22.11 24.67 -13.66
CA PRO A 68 21.56 23.36 -14.01
C PRO A 68 21.45 22.43 -12.79
N LEU A 69 22.45 22.45 -11.91
CA LEU A 69 22.48 21.65 -10.69
C LEU A 69 21.39 22.09 -9.70
N LEU A 70 21.17 23.39 -9.55
CA LEU A 70 20.10 23.97 -8.74
C LEU A 70 18.73 23.54 -9.28
N GLN A 71 18.54 23.59 -10.60
CA GLN A 71 17.29 23.17 -11.22
C GLN A 71 17.01 21.68 -11.01
N GLU A 72 18.03 20.82 -11.17
CA GLU A 72 17.91 19.39 -10.92
C GLU A 72 17.59 19.09 -9.44
N THR A 73 18.31 19.73 -8.53
CA THR A 73 18.11 19.59 -7.07
C THR A 73 16.70 20.02 -6.68
N LEU A 74 16.25 21.20 -7.13
CA LEU A 74 14.90 21.70 -6.89
C LEU A 74 13.84 20.77 -7.46
N LYS A 75 14.03 20.27 -8.68
CA LYS A 75 13.09 19.34 -9.32
C LYS A 75 12.99 18.04 -8.52
N ASN A 76 14.11 17.46 -8.10
CA ASN A 76 14.15 16.23 -7.32
C ASN A 76 13.48 16.42 -5.96
N ASP A 77 13.77 17.53 -5.27
CA ASP A 77 13.19 17.83 -3.97
C ASP A 77 11.71 18.17 -4.03
N LEU A 78 11.26 18.93 -5.04
CA LEU A 78 9.84 19.19 -5.26
C LEU A 78 9.07 17.91 -5.60
N LEU A 79 9.64 17.04 -6.44
CA LEU A 79 9.04 15.73 -6.75
C LEU A 79 8.94 14.88 -5.48
N ARG A 80 9.97 14.88 -4.64
CA ARG A 80 9.98 14.18 -3.35
C ARG A 80 8.89 14.70 -2.41
N LEU A 81 8.80 16.02 -2.21
CA LEU A 81 7.79 16.64 -1.36
C LEU A 81 6.36 16.43 -1.90
N LYS A 82 6.17 16.55 -3.22
CA LYS A 82 4.89 16.28 -3.87
C LYS A 82 4.48 14.82 -3.72
N ARG A 83 5.43 13.89 -3.88
CA ARG A 83 5.21 12.45 -3.65
C ARG A 83 4.82 12.20 -2.20
N GLN A 84 5.52 12.77 -1.22
CA GLN A 84 5.17 12.65 0.21
C GLN A 84 3.76 13.19 0.52
N ALA A 85 3.42 14.37 0.01
CA ALA A 85 2.08 14.96 0.19
C ALA A 85 0.99 14.07 -0.44
N PHE A 86 1.26 13.53 -1.62
CA PHE A 86 0.36 12.59 -2.29
C PHE A 86 0.19 11.30 -1.48
N LEU A 87 1.28 10.67 -1.03
CA LEU A 87 1.26 9.46 -0.21
C LEU A 87 0.50 9.67 1.10
N ARG A 88 0.65 10.83 1.74
CA ARG A 88 -0.10 11.17 2.95
C ARG A 88 -1.60 11.29 2.70
N ARG A 89 -2.00 11.80 1.53
CA ARG A 89 -3.41 11.92 1.13
C ARG A 89 -3.97 10.62 0.53
N PHE A 90 -3.11 9.73 0.04
CA PHE A 90 -3.49 8.50 -0.62
C PHE A 90 -4.43 7.60 0.20
N PRO A 91 -4.18 7.32 1.51
CA PRO A 91 -5.13 6.59 2.35
C PRO A 91 -6.53 7.20 2.35
N SER A 92 -6.62 8.52 2.48
CA SER A 92 -7.90 9.21 2.57
C SER A 92 -8.73 9.09 1.29
N ILE A 93 -8.06 8.98 0.14
CA ILE A 93 -8.69 8.78 -1.17
C ILE A 93 -9.02 7.30 -1.41
N CYS A 94 -8.15 6.39 -0.97
CA CYS A 94 -8.35 4.95 -1.16
C CYS A 94 -9.42 4.35 -0.24
N LEU A 95 -9.57 4.87 0.99
CA LEU A 95 -10.58 4.39 1.95
C LEU A 95 -12.01 4.38 1.39
N PRO A 96 -12.54 5.47 0.80
CA PRO A 96 -13.90 5.45 0.24
C PRO A 96 -14.03 4.53 -0.98
N ILE A 97 -12.98 4.40 -1.80
CA ILE A 97 -12.96 3.48 -2.94
C ILE A 97 -13.02 2.03 -2.45
N LEU A 98 -12.28 1.72 -1.38
CA LEU A 98 -12.22 0.40 -0.77
C LEU A 98 -13.56 0.02 -0.12
N GLU A 99 -14.20 0.94 0.60
CA GLU A 99 -15.53 0.71 1.17
C GLU A 99 -16.60 0.56 0.08
N LYS A 100 -16.54 1.36 -1.00
CA LYS A 100 -17.43 1.18 -2.16
C LYS A 100 -17.23 -0.19 -2.81
N LYS A 101 -15.99 -0.65 -2.96
CA LYS A 101 -15.67 -1.97 -3.50
C LYS A 101 -16.22 -3.09 -2.60
N LYS A 102 -16.07 -2.93 -1.28
CA LYS A 102 -16.63 -3.84 -0.27
C LYS A 102 -18.15 -3.92 -0.35
N THR A 103 -18.87 -2.80 -0.51
CA THR A 103 -20.33 -2.82 -0.66
C THR A 103 -20.75 -3.48 -1.97
N THR A 104 -20.08 -3.18 -3.09
CA THR A 104 -20.36 -3.82 -4.39
C THR A 104 -20.13 -5.33 -4.35
N VAL A 105 -19.07 -5.82 -3.68
CA VAL A 105 -18.85 -7.26 -3.53
C VAL A 105 -19.91 -7.89 -2.62
N LYS A 106 -20.31 -7.23 -1.54
CA LYS A 106 -21.44 -7.69 -0.69
C LYS A 106 -22.76 -7.74 -1.45
N GLU A 107 -23.06 -6.72 -2.24
CA GLU A 107 -24.25 -6.66 -3.11
C GLU A 107 -24.21 -7.76 -4.16
N LYS A 108 -23.08 -8.01 -4.82
CA LYS A 108 -22.94 -9.11 -5.78
C LYS A 108 -23.23 -10.47 -5.16
N ILE A 109 -22.83 -10.71 -3.90
CA ILE A 109 -23.13 -11.96 -3.18
C ILE A 109 -24.61 -12.02 -2.80
N TRP A 110 -25.18 -10.89 -2.39
CA TRP A 110 -26.60 -10.78 -2.08
C TRP A 110 -27.46 -11.00 -3.34
N THR A 111 -27.07 -10.48 -4.50
CA THR A 111 -27.79 -10.71 -5.77
C THR A 111 -27.56 -12.12 -6.29
N ARG A 112 -26.39 -12.73 -6.05
CA ARG A 112 -26.09 -14.13 -6.37
C ARG A 112 -26.69 -15.12 -5.36
N ARG A 113 -27.81 -14.76 -4.73
CA ARG A 113 -28.54 -15.42 -3.64
C ARG A 113 -29.02 -16.86 -3.90
N LEU A 114 -28.66 -17.53 -5.00
CA LEU A 114 -29.36 -18.73 -5.42
C LEU A 114 -28.54 -19.84 -6.11
N CYS A 115 -27.21 -19.89 -5.98
CA CYS A 115 -26.42 -21.00 -6.57
C CYS A 115 -25.88 -22.03 -5.57
N LEU A 116 -26.30 -22.00 -4.31
CA LEU A 116 -25.97 -23.04 -3.32
C LEU A 116 -27.15 -23.98 -3.03
N LEU A 117 -28.10 -24.07 -3.95
CA LEU A 117 -29.13 -25.11 -3.92
C LEU A 117 -28.60 -26.35 -4.64
N VAL A 118 -28.17 -27.30 -3.81
CA VAL A 118 -28.25 -28.75 -4.01
C VAL A 118 -27.59 -29.28 -5.30
N ALA A 119 -26.31 -29.66 -5.20
CA ALA A 119 -25.78 -30.72 -6.05
C ALA A 119 -26.42 -32.05 -5.59
N LEU A 120 -27.60 -32.35 -6.13
CA LEU A 120 -28.22 -33.67 -6.04
C LEU A 120 -27.23 -34.70 -6.63
N GLY A 121 -26.85 -35.71 -5.84
CA GLY A 121 -26.35 -36.97 -6.38
C GLY A 121 -24.84 -37.27 -6.31
N SER A 122 -24.03 -36.55 -5.52
CA SER A 122 -22.63 -36.95 -5.28
C SER A 122 -22.36 -37.29 -3.81
N PRO A 123 -21.74 -38.45 -3.49
CA PRO A 123 -21.54 -38.93 -2.11
C PRO A 123 -20.42 -38.20 -1.36
N VAL A 124 -19.98 -37.02 -1.81
CA VAL A 124 -18.94 -36.24 -1.11
C VAL A 124 -19.43 -34.81 -0.80
N PRO A 125 -20.37 -34.65 0.15
CA PRO A 125 -20.89 -33.34 0.56
C PRO A 125 -19.88 -32.48 1.37
N PHE A 126 -18.73 -33.05 1.78
CA PHE A 126 -17.81 -32.42 2.73
C PHE A 126 -16.81 -31.44 2.11
N LEU A 127 -16.33 -31.68 0.89
CA LEU A 127 -15.24 -30.90 0.29
C LEU A 127 -15.74 -29.72 -0.56
N LEU A 128 -16.96 -29.78 -1.07
CA LEU A 128 -17.52 -28.74 -1.95
C LEU A 128 -17.66 -27.37 -1.26
N PRO A 129 -18.16 -27.26 -0.01
CA PRO A 129 -18.27 -25.96 0.67
C PRO A 129 -16.90 -25.35 0.99
N ILE A 130 -15.94 -26.19 1.40
CA ILE A 130 -14.56 -25.80 1.69
C ILE A 130 -13.87 -25.33 0.40
N PHE A 131 -14.05 -26.06 -0.69
CA PHE A 131 -13.51 -25.72 -2.01
C PHE A 131 -14.10 -24.41 -2.55
N LEU A 132 -15.43 -24.23 -2.44
CA LEU A 132 -16.11 -22.99 -2.84
C LEU A 132 -15.67 -21.80 -1.99
N LEU A 133 -15.54 -21.97 -0.67
CA LEU A 133 -15.06 -20.92 0.23
C LEU A 133 -13.59 -20.57 -0.07
N SER A 134 -12.74 -21.57 -0.32
CA SER A 134 -11.34 -21.37 -0.70
C SER A 134 -11.23 -20.62 -2.04
N ARG A 135 -12.03 -21.00 -3.03
CA ARG A 135 -12.07 -20.35 -4.35
C ARG A 135 -12.60 -18.91 -4.25
N PHE A 136 -13.65 -18.70 -3.46
CA PHE A 136 -14.21 -17.37 -3.21
C PHE A 136 -13.20 -16.47 -2.48
N ARG A 137 -12.49 -17.00 -1.47
CA ARG A 137 -11.40 -16.31 -0.79
C ARG A 137 -10.30 -15.92 -1.76
N SER A 138 -9.83 -16.85 -2.59
CA SER A 138 -8.80 -16.55 -3.59
C SER A 138 -9.25 -15.46 -4.55
N TRP A 139 -10.51 -15.49 -5.00
CA TRP A 139 -11.07 -14.48 -5.87
C TRP A 139 -11.17 -13.11 -5.17
N CYS A 140 -11.63 -13.08 -3.92
CA CYS A 140 -11.64 -11.84 -3.13
C CYS A 140 -10.23 -11.29 -2.94
N PHE A 141 -9.27 -12.13 -2.56
CA PHE A 141 -7.89 -11.68 -2.33
C PHE A 141 -7.27 -11.14 -3.62
N LEU A 142 -7.52 -11.77 -4.77
CA LEU A 142 -7.12 -11.25 -6.07
C LEU A 142 -7.79 -9.91 -6.38
N ASP A 143 -9.10 -9.79 -6.18
CA ASP A 143 -9.84 -8.55 -6.45
C ASP A 143 -9.37 -7.41 -5.53
N PHE A 144 -9.03 -7.70 -4.27
CA PHE A 144 -8.48 -6.74 -3.32
C PHE A 144 -6.96 -6.50 -3.47
N GLY A 145 -6.29 -7.15 -4.42
CA GLY A 145 -4.84 -7.00 -4.68
C GLY A 145 -3.94 -7.56 -3.57
N LEU A 146 -4.45 -8.53 -2.81
CA LEU A 146 -3.78 -9.25 -1.74
C LEU A 146 -3.19 -10.58 -2.21
N ASP A 147 -3.16 -10.82 -3.52
CA ASP A 147 -2.51 -11.95 -4.16
C ASP A 147 -0.99 -11.83 -4.14
N ASP A 148 -0.30 -12.96 -4.20
CA ASP A 148 1.16 -13.04 -4.18
C ASP A 148 1.86 -12.16 -5.23
N PRO A 149 1.43 -12.13 -6.51
CA PRO A 149 2.06 -11.25 -7.50
C PRO A 149 1.78 -9.77 -7.23
N SER A 150 0.57 -9.37 -6.83
CA SER A 150 0.29 -7.97 -6.44
C SER A 150 1.09 -7.55 -5.22
N LEU A 151 1.22 -8.42 -4.20
CA LEU A 151 2.03 -8.14 -3.03
C LEU A 151 3.51 -8.03 -3.39
N ALA A 152 4.02 -8.88 -4.28
CA ALA A 152 5.40 -8.82 -4.77
C ALA A 152 5.66 -7.53 -5.55
N ALA A 153 4.74 -7.12 -6.44
CA ALA A 153 4.83 -5.86 -7.16
C ALA A 153 4.81 -4.65 -6.23
N LEU A 154 3.96 -4.68 -5.19
CA LEU A 154 3.93 -3.65 -4.16
C LEU A 154 5.22 -3.64 -3.33
N ALA A 155 5.73 -4.82 -2.96
CA ALA A 155 6.97 -5.00 -2.22
C ALA A 155 8.16 -4.40 -2.98
N GLN A 156 8.23 -4.61 -4.30
CA GLN A 156 9.26 -4.05 -5.17
C GLN A 156 9.19 -2.52 -5.23
N ARG A 157 7.99 -1.93 -5.34
CA ARG A 157 7.82 -0.47 -5.40
C ARG A 157 8.17 0.22 -4.09
N VAL A 158 7.84 -0.40 -2.97
CA VAL A 158 8.09 0.13 -1.61
C VAL A 158 9.52 -0.23 -1.15
N GLY A 159 10.15 -1.23 -1.79
CA GLY A 159 11.42 -1.83 -1.43
C GLY A 159 11.40 -2.45 -0.03
N LYS A 160 10.36 -3.25 0.25
CA LYS A 160 10.23 -4.13 1.44
C LYS A 160 10.13 -5.59 0.96
N THR A 161 10.26 -6.56 1.87
CA THR A 161 10.03 -7.97 1.54
C THR A 161 8.53 -8.28 1.51
N SER A 162 8.11 -9.11 0.54
CA SER A 162 6.72 -9.60 0.45
C SER A 162 6.27 -10.28 1.75
N THR A 163 7.18 -10.95 2.46
CA THR A 163 6.92 -11.56 3.77
C THR A 163 6.54 -10.54 4.84
N ALA A 164 7.16 -9.36 4.85
CA ALA A 164 6.82 -8.30 5.81
C ALA A 164 5.44 -7.69 5.54
N LEU A 165 5.00 -7.64 4.27
CA LEU A 165 3.65 -7.21 3.89
C LEU A 165 2.62 -8.28 4.24
N LYS A 166 2.90 -9.56 3.95
CA LYS A 166 2.06 -10.70 4.36
C LYS A 166 1.87 -10.78 5.88
N ALA A 167 2.92 -10.53 6.65
CA ALA A 167 2.84 -10.51 8.11
C ALA A 167 1.95 -9.38 8.67
N ALA A 168 1.61 -8.35 7.87
CA ALA A 168 0.66 -7.32 8.26
C ALA A 168 -0.81 -7.77 8.11
N MET A 169 -1.04 -8.85 7.37
CA MET A 169 -2.36 -9.41 7.14
C MET A 169 -2.76 -10.25 8.36
N GLN A 170 -3.85 -9.89 9.01
CA GLN A 170 -4.37 -10.64 10.17
C GLN A 170 -5.37 -11.72 9.74
N SER A 171 -6.02 -11.58 8.58
CA SER A 171 -7.05 -12.54 8.14
C SER A 171 -6.49 -13.87 7.61
N LEU A 172 -5.17 -13.99 7.46
CA LEU A 172 -4.52 -15.24 7.04
C LEU A 172 -4.63 -16.35 8.11
N GLY A 173 -4.93 -15.98 9.36
CA GLY A 173 -5.19 -16.91 10.47
C GLY A 173 -6.59 -17.53 10.42
N MET A 174 -6.94 -18.24 9.35
CA MET A 174 -8.23 -18.95 9.21
C MET A 174 -8.20 -20.37 9.80
N PHE A 175 -7.66 -20.55 11.02
CA PHE A 175 -7.94 -21.75 11.81
C PHE A 175 -9.43 -21.83 12.18
N SER A 176 -10.15 -20.69 12.19
CA SER A 176 -11.58 -20.65 12.48
C SER A 176 -12.43 -21.33 11.40
N ALA A 177 -12.02 -21.31 10.13
CA ALA A 177 -12.84 -21.79 9.02
C ALA A 177 -13.20 -23.27 9.13
N ILE A 178 -12.26 -24.08 9.63
CA ILE A 178 -12.41 -25.53 9.81
C ILE A 178 -13.28 -25.82 11.05
N LEU A 179 -13.10 -25.04 12.12
CA LEU A 179 -13.84 -25.20 13.38
C LEU A 179 -15.34 -24.90 13.22
N TRP A 180 -15.71 -24.01 12.29
CA TRP A 180 -17.12 -23.63 12.07
C TRP A 180 -17.89 -24.54 11.10
N VAL A 181 -17.22 -25.49 10.44
CA VAL A 181 -17.83 -26.55 9.62
C VAL A 181 -18.24 -27.76 10.49
N LEU A 182 -17.68 -27.88 11.71
CA LEU A 182 -17.98 -28.96 12.67
C LEU A 182 -19.48 -29.14 12.99
N PRO A 183 -20.30 -28.08 13.17
CA PRO A 183 -21.72 -28.26 13.48
C PRO A 183 -22.53 -28.84 12.31
N ASP A 184 -22.11 -28.60 11.07
CA ASP A 184 -22.75 -29.20 9.89
C ASP A 184 -22.41 -30.70 9.80
N LEU A 185 -21.26 -31.13 10.36
CA LEU A 185 -20.90 -32.53 10.58
C LEU A 185 -21.82 -33.21 11.61
N VAL A 186 -22.16 -32.49 12.69
CA VAL A 186 -23.11 -32.96 13.73
C VAL A 186 -24.51 -33.10 13.14
N GLY A 187 -24.96 -32.13 12.33
CA GLY A 187 -26.22 -32.24 11.60
C GLY A 187 -26.27 -33.47 10.70
N LEU A 188 -25.18 -33.80 10.02
CA LEU A 188 -25.06 -34.98 9.17
C LEU A 188 -25.13 -36.31 9.95
N SER A 189 -24.55 -36.34 11.17
CA SER A 189 -24.65 -37.51 12.06
C SER A 189 -26.08 -37.75 12.54
N ALA A 190 -26.85 -36.68 12.79
CA ALA A 190 -28.27 -36.76 13.11
C ALA A 190 -29.11 -37.22 11.91
N MET A 191 -28.79 -36.76 10.68
CA MET A 191 -29.45 -37.24 9.45
C MET A 191 -29.23 -38.74 9.23
N ALA A 192 -28.01 -39.24 9.44
CA ALA A 192 -27.68 -40.64 9.27
C ALA A 192 -28.39 -41.53 10.31
N TYR A 193 -28.57 -41.01 11.52
CA TYR A 193 -29.32 -41.68 12.59
C TYR A 193 -30.82 -41.74 12.29
N GLU A 194 -31.43 -40.64 11.84
CA GLU A 194 -32.85 -40.60 11.44
C GLU A 194 -33.13 -41.48 10.22
N TYR A 195 -32.22 -41.50 9.24
CA TYR A 195 -32.34 -42.35 8.05
C TYR A 195 -32.33 -43.84 8.41
N HIS A 196 -31.49 -44.23 9.38
CA HIS A 196 -31.41 -45.61 9.81
C HIS A 196 -32.61 -46.05 10.67
N HIS A 197 -33.24 -45.11 11.41
CA HIS A 197 -34.34 -45.43 12.31
C HIS A 197 -35.74 -45.34 11.69
N TRP A 198 -35.96 -44.48 10.69
CA TRP A 198 -37.30 -44.22 10.14
C TRP A 198 -37.52 -44.66 8.68
N GLU A 199 -36.52 -45.22 7.98
CA GLU A 199 -36.58 -45.69 6.58
C GLU A 199 -37.20 -44.70 5.56
N HIS A 200 -37.41 -43.45 5.95
CA HIS A 200 -37.98 -42.38 5.13
C HIS A 200 -36.91 -41.36 4.76
N PHE A 201 -37.09 -40.68 3.63
CA PHE A 201 -36.22 -39.57 3.23
C PHE A 201 -36.20 -38.49 4.34
N PRO A 202 -35.02 -38.08 4.85
CA PRO A 202 -34.89 -37.12 5.95
C PRO A 202 -35.16 -35.68 5.47
N ILE A 203 -36.41 -35.40 5.10
CA ILE A 203 -36.85 -34.13 4.53
C ILE A 203 -36.75 -33.01 5.57
N PHE A 204 -37.20 -33.27 6.80
CA PHE A 204 -37.17 -32.30 7.90
C PHE A 204 -35.74 -31.93 8.31
N GLY A 205 -34.88 -32.93 8.40
CA GLY A 205 -33.49 -32.70 8.73
C GLY A 205 -32.72 -31.95 7.63
N CYS A 206 -33.00 -32.21 6.35
CA CYS A 206 -32.48 -31.41 5.24
C CYS A 206 -32.96 -29.94 5.30
N LEU A 207 -34.24 -29.69 5.60
CA LEU A 207 -34.78 -28.33 5.73
C LEU A 207 -34.15 -27.56 6.90
N LEU A 208 -33.97 -28.21 8.05
CA LEU A 208 -33.31 -27.61 9.22
C LEU A 208 -31.83 -27.34 8.94
N SER A 209 -31.12 -28.27 8.31
CA SER A 209 -29.70 -28.11 7.94
C SER A 209 -29.49 -26.97 6.96
N VAL A 210 -30.32 -26.88 5.91
CA VAL A 210 -30.28 -25.77 4.93
C VAL A 210 -30.62 -24.43 5.60
N GLY A 211 -31.62 -24.42 6.49
CA GLY A 211 -32.04 -23.21 7.22
C GLY A 211 -30.94 -22.61 8.10
N ILE A 212 -30.09 -23.44 8.72
CA ILE A 212 -29.03 -22.97 9.62
C ILE A 212 -27.70 -22.73 8.87
N SER A 213 -27.43 -23.46 7.79
CA SER A 213 -26.17 -23.35 7.02
C SER A 213 -26.11 -22.13 6.09
N LEU A 214 -27.23 -21.71 5.49
CA LEU A 214 -27.25 -20.54 4.59
C LEU A 214 -26.91 -19.21 5.29
N PRO A 215 -27.49 -18.86 6.46
CA PRO A 215 -27.11 -17.64 7.17
C PRO A 215 -25.66 -17.69 7.67
N ARG A 216 -25.19 -18.86 8.12
CA ARG A 216 -23.81 -19.05 8.60
C ARG A 216 -22.78 -18.86 7.48
N THR A 217 -22.98 -19.50 6.34
CA THR A 217 -22.08 -19.34 5.18
C THR A 217 -22.09 -17.90 4.68
N TYR A 218 -23.26 -17.24 4.61
CA TYR A 218 -23.37 -15.83 4.26
C TYR A 218 -22.58 -14.91 5.21
N PHE A 219 -22.76 -15.10 6.52
CA PHE A 219 -22.04 -14.34 7.54
C PHE A 219 -20.52 -14.54 7.43
N MET A 220 -20.07 -15.75 7.08
CA MET A 220 -18.65 -16.05 6.86
C MET A 220 -18.10 -15.35 5.62
N LEU A 221 -18.83 -15.35 4.50
CA LEU A 221 -18.44 -14.59 3.31
C LEU A 221 -18.34 -13.10 3.64
N GLN A 222 -19.30 -12.56 4.40
CA GLN A 222 -19.29 -11.16 4.82
C GLN A 222 -18.08 -10.83 5.72
N LYS A 223 -17.73 -11.73 6.64
CA LYS A 223 -16.51 -11.61 7.45
C LYS A 223 -15.24 -11.68 6.60
N CYS A 224 -15.19 -12.58 5.61
CA CYS A 224 -14.05 -12.71 4.70
C CYS A 224 -13.81 -11.43 3.90
N ILE A 225 -14.86 -10.82 3.33
CA ILE A 225 -14.74 -9.57 2.55
C ILE A 225 -14.31 -8.42 3.46
N SER A 226 -14.87 -8.35 4.67
CA SER A 226 -14.53 -7.30 5.63
C SER A 226 -13.08 -7.45 6.09
N GLY A 227 -12.63 -8.67 6.39
CA GLY A 227 -11.25 -8.98 6.74
C GLY A 227 -10.25 -8.69 5.60
N ALA A 228 -10.63 -9.00 4.35
CA ALA A 228 -9.81 -8.65 3.18
C ALA A 228 -9.65 -7.13 3.02
N ALA A 229 -10.73 -6.35 3.18
CA ALA A 229 -10.65 -4.89 3.13
C ALA A 229 -9.77 -4.32 4.27
N ASP A 230 -9.92 -4.84 5.48
CA ASP A 230 -9.09 -4.41 6.63
C ASP A 230 -7.62 -4.78 6.43
N ASP A 231 -7.32 -5.94 5.84
CA ASP A 231 -5.96 -6.34 5.48
C ASP A 231 -5.37 -5.47 4.38
N THR A 232 -6.12 -5.12 3.33
CA THR A 232 -5.66 -4.16 2.31
C THR A 232 -5.31 -2.82 2.95
N LYS A 233 -6.11 -2.34 3.90
CA LYS A 233 -5.82 -1.10 4.66
C LYS A 233 -4.55 -1.22 5.51
N ARG A 234 -4.34 -2.35 6.19
CA ARG A 234 -3.13 -2.63 6.99
C ARG A 234 -1.87 -2.74 6.12
N VAL A 235 -1.95 -3.44 5.00
CA VAL A 235 -0.85 -3.56 4.03
C VAL A 235 -0.50 -2.19 3.46
N LEU A 236 -1.52 -1.40 3.07
CA LEU A 236 -1.31 -0.07 2.51
C LEU A 236 -0.69 0.90 3.53
N SER A 237 -1.17 0.93 4.77
CA SER A 237 -0.58 1.76 5.83
C SER A 237 0.89 1.40 6.09
N LYS A 238 1.21 0.11 6.21
CA LYS A 238 2.59 -0.38 6.41
C LYS A 238 3.51 -0.09 5.22
N ALA A 239 2.96 -0.05 4.01
CA ALA A 239 3.67 0.36 2.80
C ALA A 239 4.01 1.85 2.83
N LEU A 240 3.05 2.70 3.22
CA LEU A 240 3.23 4.15 3.28
C LEU A 240 4.20 4.59 4.38
N GLU A 241 4.17 3.93 5.55
CA GLU A 241 5.17 4.16 6.61
C GLU A 241 6.60 3.84 6.15
N ALA A 242 6.77 2.87 5.25
CA ALA A 242 8.07 2.50 4.71
C ALA A 242 8.64 3.60 3.81
N GLU A 243 7.80 4.19 2.96
CA GLU A 243 8.23 5.29 2.08
C GLU A 243 8.59 6.54 2.90
N GLY A 244 7.86 6.82 3.98
CA GLY A 244 8.19 7.91 4.89
C GLY A 244 9.58 7.76 5.53
N LYS A 245 9.94 6.54 5.96
CA LYS A 245 11.24 6.25 6.59
C LYS A 245 12.43 6.28 5.63
N LYS A 246 12.23 6.00 4.34
CA LYS A 246 13.29 6.13 3.31
C LYS A 246 13.61 7.58 2.94
N SER A 247 12.74 8.51 3.33
CA SER A 247 12.84 9.93 2.98
C SER A 247 13.38 10.82 4.09
N ILE A 248 13.74 10.23 5.23
CA ILE A 248 14.47 10.81 6.36
C ILE A 248 15.88 10.25 6.31
#